data_AF-A0A1X7KLR3-F1
#
_entry.id   AF-A0A1X7KLR3-F1
#
_cell.length_a   1.000
_cell.length_b   1.000
_cell.length_c   1.000
_cell.angle_alpha   90.00
_cell.angle_beta   90.00
_cell.angle_gamma   90.00
#
_symmetry.space_group_name_H-M   'P 1'
#
loop_
_entity.id
_entity.type
_entity.pdbx_description
1 polymer ?
#
loop_
_entity_poly.entity_id
_entity_poly.type
_entity_poly.pdbx_seq_one_letter_code
_entity_poly.pdbx_strand_id
1 'polypeptide(L)'
;MNEDLGSDQYNKKSDPENTVQKITVLYALITIYSWYNMVDWELSSLVNINLIILPVTVLMLWRKWKIGWILFSSFLMYLAITELWTLILYLNLGSFGTSYIDKNYPQTSAPLLITFTLFYSATLWYLLKVDLRKLFGIDNRMAVVTLVVASILTILFNLTFFQSFE
;
A
#
# COMPACT_ATOMS: atom_id res chain seq x y z
N MET A 1 35.28 16.50 -38.18
CA MET A 1 34.11 17.10 -37.50
C MET A 1 33.12 15.97 -37.35
N ASN A 2 33.33 15.16 -36.30
CA ASN A 2 32.49 13.99 -36.04
C ASN A 2 31.50 14.37 -34.95
N GLU A 3 30.23 14.24 -35.27
CA GLU A 3 29.10 14.45 -34.38
C GLU A 3 29.13 13.40 -33.26
N ASP A 4 29.46 13.85 -32.06
CA ASP A 4 29.27 13.10 -30.82
C ASP A 4 27.81 13.27 -30.38
N LEU A 5 26.89 12.60 -31.08
CA LEU A 5 25.45 12.57 -30.79
C LEU A 5 25.00 11.20 -30.28
N GLY A 6 25.82 10.58 -29.40
CA GLY A 6 25.66 9.17 -29.05
C GLY A 6 25.56 8.81 -27.57
N SER A 7 25.74 9.75 -26.62
CA SER A 7 25.95 9.37 -25.21
C SER A 7 24.83 9.78 -24.23
N ASP A 8 23.94 10.71 -24.60
CA ASP A 8 22.91 11.22 -23.67
C ASP A 8 21.64 10.35 -23.55
N GLN A 9 21.47 9.36 -24.42
CA GLN A 9 20.27 8.50 -24.43
C GLN A 9 20.39 7.24 -23.56
N TYR A 10 21.56 6.95 -22.99
CA TYR A 10 21.86 5.66 -22.33
C TYR A 10 22.06 5.72 -20.81
N ASN A 11 21.74 6.84 -20.16
CA ASN A 11 21.77 6.90 -18.69
C ASN A 11 20.58 7.67 -18.10
N LYS A 12 19.36 7.33 -18.53
CA LYS A 12 18.15 7.73 -17.81
C LYS A 12 18.00 6.83 -16.57
N LYS A 13 18.96 6.89 -15.65
CA LYS A 13 18.77 6.35 -14.30
C LYS A 13 17.52 7.04 -13.76
N SER A 14 16.46 6.27 -13.54
CA SER A 14 15.16 6.80 -13.09
C SER A 14 15.41 7.65 -11.85
N ASP A 15 15.23 8.97 -11.98
CA ASP A 15 15.42 9.90 -10.88
C ASP A 15 14.52 9.48 -9.72
N PRO A 16 15.10 9.09 -8.55
CA PRO A 16 14.32 8.58 -7.44
C PRO A 16 13.31 9.62 -6.95
N GLU A 17 13.57 10.92 -7.13
CA GLU A 17 12.64 11.99 -6.78
C GLU A 17 11.39 11.99 -7.67
N ASN A 18 11.59 11.95 -9.00
CA ASN A 18 10.49 11.81 -9.96
C ASN A 18 9.64 10.55 -9.66
N THR A 19 10.28 9.46 -9.22
CA THR A 19 9.51 8.26 -8.89
C THR A 19 8.71 8.39 -7.60
N VAL A 20 9.26 9.00 -6.54
CA VAL A 20 8.47 9.31 -5.33
C VAL A 20 7.28 10.19 -5.68
N GLN A 21 7.47 11.21 -6.53
CA GLN A 21 6.37 12.08 -6.97
C GLN A 21 5.29 11.28 -7.71
N LYS A 22 5.66 10.40 -8.64
CA LYS A 22 4.70 9.53 -9.35
C LYS A 22 3.90 8.64 -8.41
N ILE A 23 4.57 7.98 -7.45
CA ILE A 23 3.90 7.14 -6.45
C ILE A 23 2.95 8.01 -5.61
N THR A 24 3.41 9.18 -5.18
CA THR A 24 2.60 10.08 -4.35
C THR A 24 1.36 10.57 -5.10
N VAL A 25 1.50 10.97 -6.37
CA VAL A 25 0.37 11.40 -7.22
C VAL A 25 -0.60 10.24 -7.44
N LEU A 26 -0.11 9.04 -7.73
CA LEU A 26 -0.95 7.86 -7.91
C LEU A 26 -1.80 7.59 -6.67
N TYR A 27 -1.18 7.56 -5.48
CA TYR A 27 -1.90 7.31 -4.23
C TYR A 27 -2.78 8.49 -3.81
N ALA A 28 -2.42 9.73 -4.16
CA ALA A 28 -3.29 10.89 -3.98
C ALA A 28 -4.58 10.75 -4.80
N LEU A 29 -4.48 10.36 -6.07
CA LEU A 29 -5.64 10.12 -6.93
C LEU A 29 -6.50 8.96 -6.41
N ILE A 30 -5.90 7.87 -5.97
CA ILE A 30 -6.62 6.75 -5.34
C ILE A 30 -7.36 7.22 -4.09
N THR A 31 -6.72 8.08 -3.27
CA THR A 31 -7.34 8.64 -2.06
C THR A 31 -8.54 9.51 -2.41
N ILE A 32 -8.42 10.40 -3.39
CA ILE A 32 -9.51 11.27 -3.85
C ILE A 32 -10.66 10.45 -4.43
N TYR A 33 -10.36 9.45 -5.26
CA TYR A 33 -11.37 8.55 -5.80
C TYR A 33 -12.09 7.78 -4.69
N SER A 34 -11.34 7.26 -3.72
CA SER A 34 -11.91 6.54 -2.57
C SER A 34 -12.81 7.45 -1.74
N TRP A 35 -12.38 8.69 -1.46
CA TRP A 35 -13.21 9.71 -0.81
C TRP A 35 -14.51 9.96 -1.57
N TYR A 36 -14.45 10.16 -2.88
CA TYR A 36 -15.61 10.46 -3.71
C TYR A 36 -16.67 9.35 -3.67
N ASN A 37 -16.25 8.09 -3.77
CA ASN A 37 -17.17 6.95 -3.70
C ASN A 37 -17.70 6.68 -2.28
N MET A 38 -17.13 7.34 -1.28
CA MET A 38 -17.47 7.21 0.14
C MET A 38 -18.25 8.42 0.68
N VAL A 39 -18.83 9.27 -0.18
CA VAL A 39 -19.67 10.40 0.29
C VAL A 39 -21.10 9.94 0.64
N ASP A 40 -21.53 8.75 0.20
CA ASP A 40 -22.95 8.31 0.29
C ASP A 40 -23.28 7.31 1.42
N TRP A 41 -22.34 6.96 2.31
CA TRP A 41 -22.52 5.91 3.33
C TRP A 41 -22.46 6.48 4.75
N GLU A 42 -23.43 6.09 5.58
CA GLU A 42 -23.59 6.58 6.94
C GLU A 42 -22.32 6.39 7.79
N LEU A 43 -21.94 7.46 8.46
CA LEU A 43 -20.71 7.67 9.23
C LEU A 43 -20.54 6.67 10.38
N SER A 44 -20.10 5.45 10.08
CA SER A 44 -19.49 4.57 11.08
C SER A 44 -18.15 5.17 11.50
N SER A 45 -18.12 5.76 12.70
CA SER A 45 -17.01 6.57 13.24
C SER A 45 -15.63 5.90 13.20
N LEU A 46 -15.55 4.56 13.17
CA LEU A 46 -14.30 3.80 13.12
C LEU A 46 -13.73 3.65 11.70
N VAL A 47 -14.58 3.56 10.67
CA VAL A 47 -14.11 3.34 9.29
C VAL A 47 -13.56 4.63 8.67
N ASN A 48 -13.91 5.79 9.24
CA ASN A 48 -13.34 7.10 8.88
C ASN A 48 -11.86 7.28 9.24
N ILE A 49 -11.27 6.44 10.09
CA ILE A 49 -9.86 6.62 10.47
C ILE A 49 -8.94 6.38 9.26
N ASN A 50 -9.29 5.41 8.41
CA ASN A 50 -8.59 5.15 7.14
C ASN A 50 -8.68 6.34 6.18
N LEU A 51 -9.80 7.07 6.23
CA LEU A 51 -10.07 8.24 5.39
C LEU A 51 -9.10 9.39 5.69
N ILE A 52 -8.63 9.51 6.93
CA ILE A 52 -7.68 10.54 7.38
C ILE A 52 -6.23 10.06 7.28
N ILE A 53 -5.97 8.79 7.58
CA ILE A 53 -4.60 8.22 7.58
C ILE A 53 -3.99 8.24 6.17
N LEU A 54 -4.76 7.90 5.14
CA LEU A 54 -4.31 7.91 3.74
C LEU A 54 -3.80 9.29 3.28
N PRO A 55 -4.60 10.38 3.33
CA PRO A 55 -4.14 11.69 2.87
C PRO A 55 -2.98 12.22 3.72
N VAL A 56 -2.97 11.98 5.04
CA VAL A 56 -1.85 12.36 5.91
C VAL A 56 -0.57 11.64 5.50
N THR A 57 -0.65 10.34 5.22
CA THR A 57 0.49 9.53 4.79
C THR A 57 1.02 9.98 3.43
N VAL A 58 0.14 10.28 2.48
CA VAL A 58 0.49 10.82 1.15
C VAL A 58 1.18 12.18 1.27
N LEU A 59 0.67 13.07 2.12
CA LEU A 59 1.30 14.37 2.38
C LEU A 59 2.69 14.23 3.02
N MET A 60 2.84 13.32 3.98
CA MET A 60 4.15 13.05 4.60
C MET A 60 5.14 12.41 3.60
N LEU A 61 4.65 11.57 2.69
CA LEU A 61 5.43 10.99 1.59
C LEU A 61 5.91 12.09 0.63
N TRP A 62 5.03 13.03 0.26
CA TRP A 62 5.38 14.20 -0.56
C TRP A 62 6.48 15.05 0.08
N ARG A 63 6.40 15.27 1.40
CA ARG A 63 7.41 16.01 2.16
C ARG A 63 8.70 15.23 2.40
N LYS A 64 8.80 13.99 1.89
CA LYS A 64 9.96 13.09 2.04
C LYS A 64 10.34 12.86 3.51
N TRP A 65 9.35 12.87 4.40
CA TRP A 65 9.60 12.67 5.83
C TRP A 65 9.80 11.18 6.15
N LYS A 66 10.73 10.90 7.07
CA LYS A 66 10.97 9.54 7.61
C LYS A 66 9.68 8.85 8.02
N ILE A 67 8.84 9.56 8.78
CA ILE A 67 7.57 9.04 9.27
C ILE A 67 6.59 8.73 8.14
N GLY A 68 6.60 9.50 7.05
CA GLY A 68 5.77 9.23 5.87
C GLY A 68 6.15 7.92 5.21
N TRP A 69 7.45 7.65 5.06
CA TRP A 69 7.93 6.37 4.54
C TRP A 69 7.53 5.19 5.43
N ILE A 70 7.66 5.33 6.75
CA ILE A 70 7.31 4.28 7.73
C ILE A 70 5.81 3.98 7.68
N LEU A 71 4.97 5.01 7.75
CA LEU A 71 3.52 4.86 7.71
C LEU A 71 3.07 4.25 6.39
N PHE A 72 3.60 4.74 5.26
CA PHE A 72 3.24 4.24 3.94
C PHE A 72 3.69 2.80 3.73
N SER A 73 4.91 2.45 4.14
CA SER A 73 5.40 1.07 4.04
C SER A 73 4.58 0.11 4.90
N SER A 74 4.22 0.55 6.12
CA SER A 74 3.39 -0.24 7.03
C SER A 74 1.98 -0.42 6.46
N PHE A 75 1.41 0.63 5.87
CA PHE A 75 0.11 0.58 5.21
C PHE A 75 0.10 -0.35 3.99
N LEU A 76 1.12 -0.27 3.13
CA LEU A 76 1.26 -1.19 1.99
C LEU A 76 1.43 -2.65 2.45
N MET A 77 2.18 -2.88 3.53
CA MET A 77 2.34 -4.21 4.10
C MET A 77 1.01 -4.73 4.67
N TYR A 78 0.27 -3.86 5.37
CA TYR A 78 -1.06 -4.18 5.88
C TYR A 78 -2.00 -4.60 4.75
N LEU A 79 -2.07 -3.82 3.66
CA LEU A 79 -2.90 -4.14 2.51
C LEU A 79 -2.46 -5.45 1.84
N ALA A 80 -1.17 -5.62 1.56
CA ALA A 80 -0.65 -6.82 0.89
C ALA A 80 -0.96 -8.10 1.68
N ILE A 81 -0.76 -8.10 3.00
CA ILE A 81 -1.05 -9.27 3.84
C ILE A 81 -2.57 -9.51 3.94
N THR A 82 -3.37 -8.45 4.07
CA THR A 82 -4.84 -8.58 4.19
C THR A 82 -5.46 -9.13 2.91
N GLU A 83 -5.03 -8.66 1.73
CA GLU A 83 -5.47 -9.21 0.45
C GLU A 83 -5.02 -10.66 0.26
N LEU A 84 -3.77 -10.98 0.65
CA LEU A 84 -3.26 -12.36 0.61
C LEU A 84 -4.04 -13.28 1.55
N TRP A 85 -4.33 -12.84 2.76
CA TRP A 85 -5.13 -13.58 3.74
C TRP A 85 -6.54 -13.83 3.20
N THR A 86 -7.17 -12.79 2.64
CA THR A 86 -8.49 -12.88 2.01
C THR A 86 -8.50 -13.86 0.83
N LEU A 87 -7.43 -13.88 0.02
CA LEU A 87 -7.26 -14.86 -1.06
C LEU A 87 -7.13 -16.29 -0.53
N ILE A 88 -6.32 -16.52 0.51
CA ILE A 88 -6.16 -17.84 1.14
C ILE A 88 -7.51 -18.33 1.66
N LEU A 89 -8.24 -17.46 2.34
CA LEU A 89 -9.56 -17.74 2.84
C LEU A 89 -10.55 -18.06 1.70
N TYR A 90 -10.59 -17.26 0.65
CA TYR A 90 -11.42 -17.49 -0.54
C TYR A 90 -11.16 -18.85 -1.20
N LEU A 91 -9.89 -19.25 -1.29
CA LEU A 91 -9.48 -20.53 -1.89
C LEU A 91 -9.79 -21.74 -0.99
N ASN A 92 -9.71 -21.59 0.33
CA ASN A 92 -9.92 -22.69 1.29
C ASN A 92 -11.39 -22.92 1.64
N LEU A 93 -12.21 -21.87 1.70
CA LEU A 93 -13.59 -21.95 2.22
C LEU A 93 -14.67 -21.88 1.12
N GLY A 94 -14.29 -21.66 -0.14
CA GLY A 94 -15.24 -21.26 -1.18
C GLY A 94 -15.76 -19.84 -0.92
N SER A 95 -16.46 -19.22 -1.88
CA SER A 95 -16.99 -17.85 -1.72
C SER A 95 -17.76 -17.74 -0.40
N PHE A 96 -17.30 -16.88 0.51
CA PHE A 96 -17.91 -16.69 1.82
C PHE A 96 -19.39 -16.33 1.67
N GLY A 97 -20.28 -17.31 1.86
CA GLY A 97 -21.72 -17.11 2.00
C GLY A 97 -22.09 -16.53 3.35
N THR A 98 -21.28 -15.63 3.91
CA THR A 98 -21.56 -14.96 5.20
C THR A 98 -21.84 -13.49 4.96
N SER A 99 -23.10 -13.12 5.20
CA SER A 99 -23.77 -11.85 4.91
C SER A 99 -23.11 -10.56 5.43
N TYR A 100 -22.03 -10.65 6.21
CA TYR A 100 -21.32 -9.48 6.75
C TYR A 100 -20.10 -9.08 5.92
N ILE A 101 -19.40 -10.05 5.31
CA ILE A 101 -18.25 -9.79 4.43
C ILE A 101 -18.77 -9.36 3.06
N ASP A 102 -19.75 -10.07 2.48
CA ASP A 102 -20.37 -9.71 1.19
C ASP A 102 -21.00 -8.30 1.18
N LYS A 103 -21.37 -7.77 2.35
CA LYS A 103 -22.03 -6.46 2.48
C LYS A 103 -21.04 -5.30 2.62
N ASN A 104 -19.83 -5.55 3.13
CA ASN A 104 -18.79 -4.52 3.34
C ASN A 104 -17.62 -4.65 2.36
N TYR A 105 -17.46 -5.82 1.73
CA TYR A 105 -16.46 -6.13 0.72
C TYR A 105 -17.21 -6.69 -0.49
N PRO A 106 -17.53 -5.88 -1.51
CA PRO A 106 -18.19 -6.39 -2.70
C PRO A 106 -17.35 -7.53 -3.27
N GLN A 107 -17.98 -8.70 -3.50
CA GLN A 107 -17.35 -9.95 -3.90
C GLN A 107 -16.15 -9.75 -4.83
N THR A 108 -14.96 -9.66 -4.24
CA THR A 108 -13.72 -9.47 -4.97
C THR A 108 -13.34 -10.82 -5.55
N SER A 109 -13.30 -10.91 -6.88
CA SER A 109 -12.89 -12.12 -7.56
C SER A 109 -11.44 -12.46 -7.24
N ALA A 110 -11.07 -13.75 -7.19
CA ALA A 110 -9.69 -14.16 -6.92
C ALA A 110 -8.64 -13.47 -7.82
N PRO A 111 -8.88 -13.23 -9.12
CA PRO A 111 -7.96 -12.46 -9.96
C PRO A 111 -7.72 -11.03 -9.46
N LEU A 112 -8.74 -10.36 -8.91
CA LEU A 112 -8.59 -9.02 -8.33
C LEU A 112 -7.74 -9.04 -7.05
N LEU A 113 -7.98 -10.00 -6.15
CA LEU A 113 -7.20 -10.16 -4.92
C LEU A 113 -5.71 -10.42 -5.23
N ILE A 114 -5.43 -11.26 -6.23
CA ILE A 114 -4.05 -11.51 -6.71
C ILE A 114 -3.45 -10.21 -7.26
N THR A 115 -4.20 -9.48 -8.07
CA THR A 115 -3.75 -8.23 -8.68
C THR A 115 -3.41 -7.18 -7.61
N PHE A 116 -4.27 -7.01 -6.61
CA PHE A 116 -4.03 -6.08 -5.51
C PHE A 116 -2.84 -6.49 -4.64
N THR A 117 -2.74 -7.78 -4.29
CA THR A 117 -1.59 -8.31 -3.55
C THR A 117 -0.27 -8.03 -4.26
N LEU A 118 -0.22 -8.29 -5.57
CA LEU A 118 0.96 -8.01 -6.40
C LEU A 118 1.23 -6.52 -6.50
N PHE A 119 0.20 -5.69 -6.67
CA PHE A 119 0.33 -4.24 -6.78
C PHE A 119 0.91 -3.62 -5.51
N TYR A 120 0.38 -3.96 -4.33
CA TYR A 120 0.87 -3.44 -3.05
C TYR A 120 2.28 -3.96 -2.74
N SER A 121 2.53 -5.25 -2.97
CA SER A 121 3.85 -5.86 -2.78
C SER A 121 4.91 -5.27 -3.72
N ALA A 122 4.55 -5.02 -4.98
CA ALA A 122 5.45 -4.40 -5.96
C ALA A 122 5.75 -2.94 -5.59
N THR A 123 4.73 -2.19 -5.14
CA THR A 123 4.91 -0.81 -4.64
C THR A 123 5.87 -0.79 -3.45
N LEU A 124 5.66 -1.69 -2.49
CA LEU A 124 6.49 -1.82 -1.30
C LEU A 124 7.93 -2.21 -1.65
N TRP A 125 8.10 -3.21 -2.52
CA TRP A 125 9.42 -3.62 -3.02
C TRP A 125 10.16 -2.47 -3.70
N TYR A 126 9.45 -1.68 -4.51
CA TYR A 126 10.04 -0.53 -5.16
C TYR A 126 10.48 0.52 -4.14
N LEU A 127 9.65 0.81 -3.14
CA LEU A 127 9.91 1.75 -2.06
C LEU A 127 11.11 1.36 -1.17
N LEU A 128 11.44 0.06 -1.11
CA LEU A 128 12.59 -0.49 -0.39
C LEU A 128 13.92 -0.37 -1.15
N LYS A 129 13.93 0.08 -2.41
CA LYS A 129 15.18 0.31 -3.14
C LYS A 129 16.08 1.29 -2.39
N VAL A 130 17.38 1.01 -2.37
CA VAL A 130 18.38 1.81 -1.63
C VAL A 130 18.32 3.29 -2.01
N ASP A 131 18.22 3.60 -3.31
CA ASP A 131 18.18 4.97 -3.81
C ASP A 131 16.96 5.75 -3.31
N LEU A 132 15.82 5.08 -3.15
CA LEU A 132 14.60 5.68 -2.61
C LEU A 132 14.66 5.86 -1.11
N ARG A 133 15.09 4.84 -0.35
CA ARG A 133 15.22 4.93 1.11
C ARG A 133 16.17 6.05 1.55
N LYS A 134 17.21 6.31 0.76
CA LYS A 134 18.13 7.43 0.98
C LYS A 134 17.43 8.79 0.94
N LEU A 135 16.43 9.00 0.07
CA LEU A 135 15.67 10.25 0.01
C LEU A 135 14.91 10.55 1.30
N PHE A 136 14.47 9.50 2.00
CA PHE A 136 13.78 9.63 3.28
C PHE A 136 14.74 9.55 4.47
N GLY A 137 16.04 9.31 4.26
CA GLY A 137 17.01 9.11 5.34
C GLY A 137 16.75 7.86 6.18
N ILE A 138 16.24 6.80 5.55
CA ILE A 138 15.95 5.49 6.14
C ILE A 138 17.14 4.56 5.93
N ASP A 139 17.65 3.98 7.01
CA ASP A 139 18.72 2.97 6.95
C ASP A 139 18.16 1.55 6.78
N ASN A 140 19.04 0.58 6.50
CA ASN A 140 18.63 -0.81 6.31
C ASN A 140 17.95 -1.38 7.55
N ARG A 141 18.46 -1.05 8.75
CA ARG A 141 17.93 -1.57 10.00
C ARG A 141 16.51 -1.08 10.25
N MET A 142 16.25 0.21 10.09
CA MET A 142 14.92 0.80 10.24
C MET A 142 13.93 0.24 9.22
N ALA A 143 14.36 0.04 7.97
CA ALA A 143 13.52 -0.59 6.96
C ALA A 143 13.09 -2.01 7.35
N VAL A 144 14.03 -2.86 7.78
CA VAL A 144 13.73 -4.24 8.20
C VAL A 144 12.85 -4.26 9.45
N VAL A 145 13.16 -3.46 10.46
CA VAL A 145 12.36 -3.38 11.70
C VAL A 145 10.93 -2.95 11.39
N THR A 146 10.75 -1.93 10.53
CA THR A 146 9.42 -1.45 10.12
C THR A 146 8.62 -2.57 9.47
N LEU A 147 9.20 -3.29 8.51
CA LEU A 147 8.52 -4.38 7.82
C LEU A 147 8.16 -5.53 8.76
N VAL A 148 9.08 -5.94 9.63
CA VAL A 148 8.85 -7.04 10.59
C VAL A 148 7.73 -6.68 11.55
N VAL A 149 7.79 -5.49 12.16
CA VAL A 149 6.76 -5.01 13.10
C VAL A 149 5.40 -4.88 12.40
N ALA A 150 5.36 -4.27 11.21
CA ALA A 150 4.12 -4.14 10.44
C ALA A 150 3.52 -5.50 10.07
N SER A 151 4.37 -6.47 9.70
CA SER A 151 3.92 -7.82 9.36
C SER A 151 3.30 -8.53 10.56
N ILE A 152 3.99 -8.51 11.71
CA ILE A 152 3.52 -9.17 12.93
C ILE A 152 2.19 -8.56 13.38
N LEU A 153 2.10 -7.22 13.43
CA LEU A 153 0.86 -6.54 13.83
C LEU A 153 -0.29 -6.85 12.88
N THR A 154 -0.04 -6.90 11.58
CA THR A 154 -1.08 -7.21 10.59
C THR A 154 -1.56 -8.65 10.71
N ILE A 155 -0.66 -9.61 10.93
CA ILE A 155 -1.02 -11.01 11.13
C ILE A 155 -1.85 -11.17 12.40
N LEU A 156 -1.42 -10.57 13.51
CA LEU A 156 -2.16 -10.59 14.79
C LEU A 156 -3.55 -9.96 14.64
N PHE A 157 -3.65 -8.84 13.92
CA PHE A 157 -4.93 -8.19 13.64
C PHE A 157 -5.86 -9.09 12.82
N ASN A 158 -5.37 -9.70 11.74
CA ASN A 158 -6.19 -10.61 10.94
C ASN A 158 -6.63 -11.83 11.77
N LEU A 159 -5.73 -12.46 12.53
CA LEU A 159 -6.08 -13.61 13.38
C LEU A 159 -7.18 -13.25 14.39
N THR A 160 -7.03 -12.13 15.11
CA THR A 160 -8.01 -11.69 16.12
C THR A 160 -9.34 -11.26 15.51
N PHE A 161 -9.30 -10.54 14.39
CA PHE A 161 -10.50 -10.09 13.70
C PHE A 161 -11.32 -11.27 13.17
N PHE A 162 -10.70 -12.25 12.49
CA PHE A 162 -11.43 -13.39 11.94
C PHE A 162 -11.92 -14.37 13.01
N GLN A 163 -11.19 -14.56 14.12
CA GLN A 163 -11.69 -15.36 15.26
C GLN A 163 -12.94 -14.78 15.92
N SER A 164 -13.17 -13.46 15.81
CA SER A 164 -14.35 -12.82 16.42
C SER A 164 -15.68 -13.09 15.69
N PHE A 165 -15.64 -13.78 14.54
CA PHE A 165 -16.79 -14.11 13.72
C PHE A 165 -17.10 -15.63 13.62
N GLU A 166 -16.36 -16.48 14.36
CA GLU A 166 -16.75 -17.88 14.65
C GLU A 166 -17.62 -17.96 15.92
#